data_AF-A0A317DPX7-F1
#
_entry.id   AF-A0A317DPX7-F1
#
_cell.length_a   1.000
_cell.length_b   1.000
_cell.length_c   1.000
_cell.angle_alpha   90.00
_cell.angle_beta   90.00
_cell.angle_gamma   90.00
#
_symmetry.space_group_name_H-M   'P 1'
#
loop_
_entity.id
_entity.type
_entity.pdbx_description
1 polymer ?
#
loop_
_entity_poly.entity_id
_entity_poly.type
_entity_poly.pdbx_seq_one_letter_code
_entity_poly.pdbx_strand_id
1 'polypeptide(L)'
;MNGDDRPHYVVCGSDPLAYWVVRSLLATESPAGRVRVTLVVPERRRSDGPDGRDIEGVQVIRADRLDETAFRRAGLAGAAGLALLHQDDVGNMHAALCAQEVEPRLRLVVRMFNTSLANGVRQIFPDSAVLSDASMAAPAFVAAALGELAPTHFRHAGRTLYVARRADVRTEDVVCGLAVTTDPDLVRVLPADEAAADVVLAEATGQPPGTELAARRLVRARRRRQPVAVLLRAVRSFATRKIGVAVMLLLAVIALLGWLNGRAVDVSWTEALYLTLVTTLSGQDPDVGKPAAAQIMQVVLNLAGLALIPLITAVVVDGIVNARLALHAGRIQPDRSGHVVVVGLGNIGTRVMAQLHDFGVEVVAIDKVPDARGGALAHRLGVPLVVGDAGLEETLRAASVDTCQALVVVSTDDGTNLRAALNGRALSAELRVVLRLFDGDFAERIQRAFGIGISRSVSYLAAPSFAAALLDRAVIATIPVGRHALLVTEVPVVAGSALDGRPLAAVARPGEVRLLGHTRNGQKTDWTADPRMVISAGDRLTVVARRAGLSALLRETAPPPEPAPAGAPVPRQPDE
;
A
#
# COMPACT_ATOMS: atom_id res chain seq x y z
N MET A 1 -3.86 19.43 -41.34
CA MET A 1 -3.44 18.02 -41.27
C MET A 1 -1.93 18.03 -41.38
N ASN A 2 -1.22 17.94 -40.24
CA ASN A 2 0.24 17.94 -40.23
C ASN A 2 0.72 16.54 -40.57
N GLY A 3 1.51 16.41 -41.64
CA GLY A 3 2.03 15.15 -42.19
C GLY A 3 3.13 14.51 -41.35
N ASP A 4 2.83 14.26 -40.07
CA ASP A 4 3.67 13.49 -39.16
C ASP A 4 2.87 12.24 -38.74
N ASP A 5 3.17 11.09 -39.36
CA ASP A 5 2.46 9.82 -39.17
C ASP A 5 2.76 9.15 -37.82
N ARG A 6 3.52 9.81 -36.93
CA ARG A 6 3.85 9.26 -35.62
C ARG A 6 2.63 9.27 -34.70
N PRO A 7 2.37 8.17 -33.97
CA PRO A 7 1.26 8.12 -33.03
C PRO A 7 1.46 9.17 -31.94
N HIS A 8 0.40 9.94 -31.70
CA HIS A 8 0.40 11.07 -30.78
C HIS A 8 -0.38 10.72 -29.52
N TYR A 9 0.23 10.95 -28.36
CA TYR A 9 -0.40 10.75 -27.06
C TYR A 9 -0.47 12.07 -26.29
N VAL A 10 -1.63 12.31 -25.67
CA VAL A 10 -1.83 13.44 -24.76
C VAL A 10 -1.81 12.91 -23.33
N VAL A 11 -1.01 13.51 -22.46
CA VAL A 11 -0.94 13.18 -21.04
C VAL A 11 -1.31 14.41 -20.23
N CYS A 12 -2.33 14.31 -19.39
CA CYS A 12 -2.78 15.39 -18.53
C CYS A 12 -2.47 15.06 -17.07
N GLY A 13 -1.63 15.87 -16.45
CA GLY A 13 -1.24 15.67 -15.06
C GLY A 13 -0.07 16.57 -14.67
N SER A 14 0.03 16.85 -13.38
CA SER A 14 1.00 17.78 -12.80
C SER A 14 1.86 17.19 -11.69
N ASP A 15 1.75 15.87 -11.49
CA ASP A 15 2.44 15.16 -10.45
C ASP A 15 3.51 14.22 -11.04
N PRO A 16 4.36 13.62 -10.19
CA PRO A 16 5.44 12.76 -10.68
C PRO A 16 4.95 11.54 -11.49
N LEU A 17 3.68 11.13 -11.37
CA LEU A 17 3.16 10.03 -12.19
C LEU A 17 3.10 10.45 -13.65
N ALA A 18 2.60 11.65 -13.96
CA ALA A 18 2.58 12.16 -15.32
C ALA A 18 3.98 12.22 -15.94
N TYR A 19 4.96 12.73 -15.16
CA TYR A 19 6.36 12.74 -15.56
C TYR A 19 6.89 11.35 -15.93
N TRP A 20 6.73 10.36 -15.04
CA TRP A 20 7.22 9.01 -15.28
C TRP A 20 6.47 8.27 -16.40
N VAL A 21 5.19 8.56 -16.61
CA VAL A 21 4.41 8.05 -17.75
C VAL A 21 4.97 8.62 -19.05
N VAL A 22 5.19 9.94 -19.13
CA VAL A 22 5.79 10.57 -20.32
C VAL A 22 7.17 9.99 -20.63
N ARG A 23 8.04 9.84 -19.62
CA ARG A 23 9.35 9.18 -19.80
C ARG A 23 9.20 7.73 -20.28
N SER A 24 8.22 7.00 -19.76
CA SER A 24 7.95 5.62 -20.16
C SER A 24 7.46 5.53 -21.61
N LEU A 25 6.65 6.50 -22.06
CA LEU A 25 6.19 6.63 -23.45
C LEU A 25 7.33 6.98 -24.40
N LEU A 26 8.12 8.01 -24.11
CA LEU A 26 9.23 8.44 -24.99
C LEU A 26 10.32 7.39 -25.16
N ALA A 27 10.51 6.56 -24.14
CA ALA A 27 11.41 5.44 -24.21
C ALA A 27 10.83 4.24 -25.00
N THR A 28 9.69 4.43 -25.67
CA THR A 28 9.06 3.48 -26.60
C THR A 28 9.25 3.95 -28.03
N GLU A 29 9.83 3.09 -28.87
CA GLU A 29 9.92 3.31 -30.32
C GLU A 29 8.72 2.66 -31.02
N SER A 30 8.03 3.41 -31.86
CA SER A 30 6.98 2.94 -32.77
C SER A 30 7.60 2.58 -34.14
N PRO A 31 6.97 1.72 -34.98
CA PRO A 31 7.42 1.49 -36.36
C PRO A 31 7.58 2.77 -37.19
N ALA A 32 6.81 3.82 -36.87
CA ALA A 32 6.90 5.15 -37.49
C ALA A 32 7.95 6.08 -36.84
N GLY A 33 8.71 5.63 -35.84
CA GLY A 33 9.67 6.43 -35.07
C GLY A 33 9.28 6.64 -33.60
N ARG A 34 9.94 7.57 -32.89
CA ARG A 34 9.59 7.90 -31.49
C ARG A 34 8.19 8.49 -31.40
N VAL A 35 7.39 8.03 -30.44
CA VAL A 35 6.03 8.54 -30.21
C VAL A 35 6.03 10.06 -29.97
N ARG A 36 5.00 10.76 -30.45
CA ARG A 36 4.79 12.18 -30.15
C ARG A 36 4.01 12.29 -28.84
N VAL A 37 4.47 13.13 -27.91
CA VAL A 37 3.80 13.29 -26.62
C VAL A 37 3.53 14.78 -26.36
N THR A 38 2.28 15.09 -26.00
CA THR A 38 1.89 16.39 -25.46
C THR A 38 1.56 16.23 -23.97
N LEU A 39 2.23 16.99 -23.11
CA LEU A 39 1.97 17.03 -21.67
C LEU A 39 1.17 18.30 -21.33
N VAL A 40 -0.02 18.13 -20.76
CA VAL A 40 -0.87 19.22 -20.28
C VAL A 40 -0.71 19.37 -18.77
N VAL A 41 -0.23 20.54 -18.35
CA VAL A 41 0.00 20.91 -16.94
C VAL A 41 -0.82 22.16 -16.57
N PRO A 42 -1.20 22.36 -15.30
CA PRO A 42 -1.86 23.58 -14.85
C PRO A 42 -0.93 24.80 -14.93
N GLU A 43 -1.50 26.00 -15.02
CA GLU A 43 -0.76 27.25 -15.06
C GLU A 43 -0.07 27.55 -13.72
N ARG A 44 -0.76 27.25 -12.61
CA ARG A 44 -0.23 27.46 -11.26
C ARG A 44 0.34 26.16 -10.69
N ARG A 45 1.63 26.19 -10.40
CA ARG A 45 2.35 25.06 -9.79
C ARG A 45 1.83 24.84 -8.36
N ARG A 46 1.32 23.63 -8.07
CA ARG A 46 0.94 23.21 -6.71
C ARG A 46 1.94 22.23 -6.07
N SER A 47 2.92 21.72 -6.81
CA SER A 47 3.95 20.81 -6.28
C SER A 47 5.34 21.11 -6.84
N ASP A 48 6.38 20.89 -6.03
CA ASP A 48 7.79 21.09 -6.40
C ASP A 48 8.40 19.96 -7.25
N GLY A 49 7.61 18.93 -7.61
CA GLY A 49 8.08 17.77 -8.37
C GLY A 49 8.45 18.06 -9.84
N PRO A 50 9.08 17.09 -10.53
CA PRO A 50 9.47 17.24 -11.94
C PRO A 50 8.24 17.47 -12.81
N ASP A 51 8.26 18.51 -13.64
CA ASP A 51 7.09 19.01 -14.38
C ASP A 51 7.20 18.79 -15.90
N GLY A 52 8.17 17.98 -16.33
CA GLY A 52 8.36 17.58 -17.71
C GLY A 52 9.03 18.62 -18.60
N ARG A 53 9.37 19.82 -18.09
CA ARG A 53 10.12 20.85 -18.86
C ARG A 53 11.57 20.43 -19.15
N ASP A 54 12.10 19.53 -18.35
CA ASP A 54 13.41 18.90 -18.50
C ASP A 54 13.41 17.77 -19.54
N ILE A 55 12.24 17.35 -20.03
CA ILE A 55 12.13 16.23 -20.97
C ILE A 55 12.22 16.74 -22.41
N GLU A 56 13.35 16.45 -23.06
CA GLU A 56 13.52 16.70 -24.49
C GLU A 56 12.52 15.88 -25.33
N GLY A 57 11.91 16.52 -26.33
CA GLY A 57 11.00 15.87 -27.28
C GLY A 57 9.51 15.85 -26.89
N VAL A 58 9.08 16.63 -25.89
CA VAL A 58 7.68 16.75 -25.46
C VAL A 58 7.15 18.16 -25.73
N GLN A 59 5.90 18.24 -26.19
CA GLN A 59 5.18 19.52 -26.24
C GLN A 59 4.45 19.76 -24.91
N VAL A 60 4.79 20.82 -24.19
CA VAL A 60 4.12 21.16 -22.91
C VAL A 60 3.09 22.25 -23.13
N ILE A 61 1.86 22.02 -22.66
CA ILE A 61 0.75 22.99 -22.73
C ILE A 61 0.25 23.29 -21.35
N ARG A 62 -0.06 24.57 -21.12
CA ARG A 62 -0.61 25.04 -19.85
C ARG A 62 -2.11 25.26 -19.95
N ALA A 63 -2.85 24.63 -19.05
CA ALA A 63 -4.30 24.78 -18.91
C ALA A 63 -4.73 24.40 -17.48
N ASP A 64 -5.35 25.33 -16.75
CA ASP A 64 -5.91 25.06 -15.42
C ASP A 64 -7.18 24.19 -15.48
N ARG A 65 -7.89 24.22 -16.61
CA ARG A 65 -9.08 23.39 -16.87
C ARG A 65 -8.85 22.51 -18.09
N LEU A 66 -9.24 21.25 -17.99
CA LEU A 66 -9.24 20.29 -19.09
C LEU A 66 -10.61 20.34 -19.79
N ASP A 67 -10.83 21.39 -20.59
CA ASP A 67 -12.01 21.56 -21.44
C ASP A 67 -11.69 21.25 -22.92
N GLU A 68 -12.70 21.29 -23.78
CA GLU A 68 -12.55 21.07 -25.22
C GLU A 68 -11.48 21.97 -25.85
N THR A 69 -11.39 23.23 -25.42
CA THR A 69 -10.44 24.21 -25.96
C THR A 69 -9.01 23.81 -25.62
N ALA A 70 -8.78 23.41 -24.37
CA ALA A 70 -7.49 22.91 -23.91
C ALA A 70 -7.08 21.64 -24.68
N PHE A 71 -8.02 20.71 -24.90
CA PHE A 71 -7.75 19.49 -25.66
C PHE A 71 -7.46 19.72 -27.14
N ARG A 72 -8.21 20.61 -27.81
CA ARG A 72 -7.92 21.00 -29.20
C ARG A 72 -6.55 21.66 -29.32
N ARG A 73 -6.20 22.56 -28.40
CA ARG A 73 -4.85 23.15 -28.33
C ARG A 73 -3.77 22.08 -28.08
N ALA A 74 -4.10 21.04 -27.33
CA ALA A 74 -3.24 19.88 -27.10
C ALA A 74 -3.07 18.95 -28.30
N GLY A 75 -3.80 19.20 -29.38
CA GLY A 75 -3.78 18.34 -30.56
C GLY A 75 -4.44 16.98 -30.27
N LEU A 76 -5.44 16.93 -29.39
CA LEU A 76 -6.14 15.68 -29.08
C LEU A 76 -6.89 15.11 -30.29
N ALA A 77 -7.34 15.96 -31.22
CA ALA A 77 -7.98 15.51 -32.44
C ALA A 77 -7.00 14.69 -33.30
N GLY A 78 -7.31 13.42 -33.56
CA GLY A 78 -6.43 12.47 -34.23
C GLY A 78 -5.32 11.88 -33.34
N ALA A 79 -5.36 12.10 -32.02
CA ALA A 79 -4.43 11.45 -31.10
C ALA A 79 -4.77 9.97 -30.92
N ALA A 80 -3.73 9.14 -30.76
CA ALA A 80 -3.87 7.71 -30.53
C ALA A 80 -4.33 7.36 -29.11
N GLY A 81 -4.15 8.28 -28.13
CA GLY A 81 -4.64 8.07 -26.77
C GLY A 81 -4.47 9.27 -25.84
N LEU A 82 -5.24 9.27 -24.76
CA LEU A 82 -5.23 10.28 -23.70
C LEU A 82 -5.05 9.62 -22.33
N ALA A 83 -4.14 10.15 -21.53
CA ALA A 83 -4.04 9.78 -20.12
C ALA A 83 -4.46 10.94 -19.21
N LEU A 84 -5.45 10.69 -18.36
CA LEU A 84 -5.93 11.61 -17.33
C LEU A 84 -5.40 11.14 -15.97
N LEU A 85 -4.36 11.80 -15.48
CA LEU A 85 -3.54 11.33 -14.35
C LEU A 85 -3.69 12.17 -13.08
N HIS A 86 -4.63 13.12 -13.04
CA HIS A 86 -4.90 13.88 -11.83
C HIS A 86 -5.40 12.99 -10.69
N GLN A 87 -5.21 13.44 -9.45
CA GLN A 87 -5.70 12.73 -8.25
C GLN A 87 -7.19 12.93 -7.98
N ASP A 88 -7.82 13.85 -8.70
CA ASP A 88 -9.24 14.13 -8.62
C ASP A 88 -10.02 13.20 -9.56
N ASP A 89 -10.56 12.11 -8.99
CA ASP A 89 -11.35 11.12 -9.72
C ASP A 89 -12.55 11.76 -10.46
N VAL A 90 -13.18 12.79 -9.90
CA VAL A 90 -14.33 13.48 -10.51
C VAL A 90 -13.88 14.44 -11.61
N GLY A 91 -12.80 15.18 -11.37
CA GLY A 91 -12.17 16.02 -12.39
C GLY A 91 -11.72 15.22 -13.61
N ASN A 92 -11.18 14.01 -13.40
CA ASN A 92 -10.83 13.08 -14.47
C ASN A 92 -12.06 12.62 -15.27
N MET A 93 -13.21 12.39 -14.64
CA MET A 93 -14.45 12.08 -15.34
C MET A 93 -14.92 13.22 -16.23
N HIS A 94 -14.92 14.45 -15.72
CA HIS A 94 -15.31 15.62 -16.50
C HIS A 94 -14.38 15.82 -17.70
N ALA A 95 -13.07 15.67 -17.49
CA ALA A 95 -12.08 15.77 -18.55
C ALA A 95 -12.24 14.66 -19.61
N ALA A 96 -12.60 13.44 -19.21
CA ALA A 96 -12.88 12.34 -20.14
C ALA A 96 -14.08 12.63 -21.06
N LEU A 97 -15.14 13.23 -20.53
CA LEU A 97 -16.31 13.62 -21.32
C LEU A 97 -15.97 14.72 -22.34
N CYS A 98 -15.27 15.79 -21.92
CA CYS A 98 -14.82 16.84 -22.84
C CYS A 98 -13.83 16.32 -23.89
N ALA A 99 -13.01 15.32 -23.56
CA ALA A 99 -12.11 14.69 -24.51
C ALA A 99 -12.86 13.94 -25.62
N GLN A 100 -13.97 13.28 -25.31
CA GLN A 100 -14.79 12.57 -26.29
C GLN A 100 -15.50 13.51 -27.28
N GLU A 101 -15.85 14.72 -26.86
CA GLU A 101 -16.40 15.74 -27.76
C GLU A 101 -15.39 16.20 -28.81
N VAL A 102 -14.08 16.08 -28.51
CA VAL A 102 -12.99 16.43 -29.43
C VAL A 102 -12.53 15.24 -30.27
N GLU A 103 -12.37 14.06 -29.67
CA GLU A 103 -11.97 12.82 -30.35
C GLU A 103 -12.83 11.64 -29.83
N PRO A 104 -13.85 11.19 -30.57
CA PRO A 104 -14.73 10.12 -30.13
C PRO A 104 -14.06 8.74 -30.07
N ARG A 105 -13.04 8.49 -30.90
CA ARG A 105 -12.36 7.19 -31.03
C ARG A 105 -10.98 7.22 -30.39
N LEU A 106 -10.97 7.54 -29.10
CA LEU A 106 -9.76 7.75 -28.33
C LEU A 106 -9.53 6.59 -27.35
N ARG A 107 -8.28 6.10 -27.28
CA ARG A 107 -7.84 5.21 -26.20
C ARG A 107 -7.70 6.00 -24.90
N LEU A 108 -8.62 5.80 -23.95
CA LEU A 108 -8.67 6.59 -22.72
C LEU A 108 -8.04 5.84 -21.52
N VAL A 109 -6.99 6.38 -20.93
CA VAL A 109 -6.42 5.87 -19.67
C VAL A 109 -6.73 6.84 -18.53
N VAL A 110 -7.43 6.38 -17.52
CA VAL A 110 -7.86 7.22 -16.40
C VAL A 110 -7.28 6.72 -15.09
N ARG A 111 -6.62 7.60 -14.35
CA ARG A 111 -6.26 7.33 -12.96
C ARG A 111 -7.50 7.46 -12.09
N MET A 112 -7.83 6.40 -11.36
CA MET A 112 -8.88 6.44 -10.33
C MET A 112 -8.52 5.62 -9.12
N PHE A 113 -8.87 6.12 -7.94
CA PHE A 113 -8.82 5.33 -6.72
C PHE A 113 -10.16 4.66 -6.40
N ASN A 114 -11.27 5.35 -6.66
CA ASN A 114 -12.61 4.86 -6.36
C ASN A 114 -13.05 3.78 -7.36
N THR A 115 -13.23 2.55 -6.85
CA THR A 115 -13.63 1.39 -7.65
C THR A 115 -15.05 1.48 -8.19
N SER A 116 -15.96 2.21 -7.52
CA SER A 116 -17.34 2.39 -7.99
C SER A 116 -17.40 3.30 -9.21
N LEU A 117 -16.64 4.41 -9.20
CA LEU A 117 -16.50 5.27 -10.38
C LEU A 117 -15.80 4.54 -11.53
N ALA A 118 -14.76 3.75 -11.23
CA ALA A 118 -14.04 2.99 -12.23
C ALA A 118 -14.95 2.06 -13.06
N ASN A 119 -15.94 1.43 -12.42
CA ASN A 119 -16.90 0.56 -13.12
C ASN A 119 -17.83 1.36 -14.05
N GLY A 120 -18.25 2.55 -13.63
CA GLY A 120 -19.06 3.45 -14.47
C GLY A 120 -18.30 3.94 -15.71
N VAL A 121 -17.01 4.28 -15.57
CA VAL A 121 -16.16 4.70 -16.69
C VAL A 121 -16.09 3.62 -17.77
N ARG A 122 -15.88 2.36 -17.38
CA ARG A 122 -15.79 1.24 -18.33
C ARG A 122 -17.09 0.98 -19.08
N GLN A 123 -18.24 1.35 -18.51
CA GLN A 123 -19.54 1.25 -19.19
C GLN A 123 -19.75 2.38 -20.20
N ILE A 124 -19.27 3.59 -19.89
CA ILE A 124 -19.43 4.78 -20.74
C ILE A 124 -18.39 4.82 -21.86
N PHE A 125 -17.16 4.38 -21.58
CA PHE A 125 -16.02 4.42 -22.49
C PHE A 125 -15.50 3.00 -22.74
N PRO A 126 -15.95 2.33 -23.82
CA PRO A 126 -15.58 0.94 -24.11
C PRO A 126 -14.07 0.75 -24.30
N ASP A 127 -13.42 1.72 -24.96
CA ASP A 127 -11.98 1.75 -25.12
C ASP A 127 -11.30 2.58 -24.03
N SER A 128 -11.49 2.16 -22.77
CA SER A 128 -10.83 2.78 -21.62
C SER A 128 -10.12 1.79 -20.70
N ALA A 129 -9.05 2.25 -20.08
CA ALA A 129 -8.40 1.57 -18.96
C ALA A 129 -8.41 2.48 -17.73
N VAL A 130 -9.08 2.00 -16.68
CA VAL A 130 -9.04 2.65 -15.37
C VAL A 130 -8.02 1.95 -14.49
N LEU A 131 -7.04 2.72 -14.02
CA LEU A 131 -5.91 2.23 -13.25
C LEU A 131 -5.77 3.00 -11.93
N SER A 132 -5.32 2.31 -10.89
CA SER A 132 -5.01 2.89 -9.59
C SER A 132 -3.52 2.80 -9.33
N ASP A 133 -2.83 3.93 -9.29
CA ASP A 133 -1.40 4.01 -8.96
C ASP A 133 -1.09 3.43 -7.57
N ALA A 134 -1.97 3.70 -6.59
CA ALA A 134 -1.89 3.12 -5.27
C ALA A 134 -1.98 1.59 -5.27
N SER A 135 -2.90 1.03 -6.07
CA SER A 135 -3.07 -0.43 -6.15
C SER A 135 -1.90 -1.10 -6.88
N MET A 136 -1.32 -0.42 -7.87
CA MET A 136 -0.13 -0.90 -8.59
C MET A 136 1.14 -0.86 -7.72
N ALA A 137 1.26 0.16 -6.86
CA ALA A 137 2.43 0.33 -6.02
C ALA A 137 2.36 -0.43 -4.68
N ALA A 138 1.17 -0.62 -4.10
CA ALA A 138 0.99 -1.22 -2.77
C ALA A 138 1.71 -2.56 -2.58
N PRO A 139 1.70 -3.51 -3.54
CA PRO A 139 2.42 -4.78 -3.38
C PRO A 139 3.90 -4.61 -3.09
N ALA A 140 4.56 -3.60 -3.69
CA ALA A 140 5.97 -3.33 -3.45
C ALA A 140 6.26 -2.77 -2.04
N PHE A 141 5.32 -2.01 -1.46
CA PHE A 141 5.42 -1.53 -0.08
C PHE A 141 5.19 -2.67 0.91
N VAL A 142 4.22 -3.55 0.64
CA VAL A 142 3.96 -4.75 1.45
C VAL A 142 5.17 -5.69 1.44
N ALA A 143 5.73 -5.94 0.26
CA ALA A 143 6.98 -6.70 0.08
C ALA A 143 8.09 -6.18 0.99
N ALA A 144 8.33 -4.87 0.89
CA ALA A 144 9.38 -4.18 1.60
C ALA A 144 9.13 -4.24 3.12
N ALA A 145 7.87 -4.14 3.57
CA ALA A 145 7.53 -4.21 4.99
C ALA A 145 7.85 -5.61 5.56
N LEU A 146 7.44 -6.65 4.85
CA LEU A 146 7.65 -8.04 5.25
C LEU A 146 9.10 -8.49 5.07
N GLY A 147 9.89 -7.79 4.24
CA GLY A 147 11.25 -8.21 3.86
C GLY A 147 11.22 -9.40 2.92
N GLU A 148 10.11 -9.53 2.20
CA GLU A 148 9.81 -10.61 1.27
C GLU A 148 9.64 -10.06 -0.15
N LEU A 149 9.44 -10.96 -1.11
CA LEU A 149 9.08 -10.57 -2.46
C LEU A 149 7.66 -9.97 -2.46
N ALA A 150 7.38 -9.10 -3.43
CA ALA A 150 6.05 -8.56 -3.54
C ALA A 150 5.07 -9.70 -3.82
N PRO A 151 3.99 -9.83 -3.02
CA PRO A 151 2.99 -10.85 -3.24
C PRO A 151 2.11 -10.41 -4.41
N THR A 152 2.69 -10.46 -5.61
CA THR A 152 1.99 -10.25 -6.86
C THR A 152 1.37 -11.58 -7.25
N HIS A 153 0.05 -11.62 -7.28
CA HIS A 153 -0.72 -12.73 -7.83
C HIS A 153 -1.63 -12.20 -8.92
N PHE A 154 -1.86 -13.01 -9.95
CA PHE A 154 -2.77 -12.69 -11.04
C PHE A 154 -3.34 -13.97 -11.62
N ARG A 155 -4.52 -13.86 -12.22
CA ARG A 155 -5.17 -14.99 -12.89
C ARG A 155 -5.05 -14.81 -14.39
N HIS A 156 -4.54 -15.81 -15.09
CA HIS A 156 -4.44 -15.80 -16.54
C HIS A 156 -4.70 -17.19 -17.12
N ALA A 157 -5.44 -17.26 -18.23
CA ALA A 157 -5.82 -18.50 -18.93
C ALA A 157 -6.26 -19.66 -18.00
N GLY A 158 -7.02 -19.35 -16.95
CA GLY A 158 -7.55 -20.32 -15.99
C GLY A 158 -6.61 -20.69 -14.85
N ARG A 159 -5.34 -20.28 -14.88
CA ARG A 159 -4.34 -20.50 -13.82
C ARG A 159 -4.24 -19.29 -12.90
N THR A 160 -4.01 -19.53 -11.61
CA THR A 160 -3.66 -18.46 -10.65
C THR A 160 -2.17 -18.50 -10.44
N LEU A 161 -1.48 -17.45 -10.84
CA LEU A 161 -0.03 -17.33 -10.76
C LEU A 161 0.36 -16.39 -9.64
N TYR A 162 1.46 -16.68 -8.96
CA TYR A 162 1.99 -15.83 -7.90
C TYR A 162 3.52 -15.79 -7.91
N VAL A 163 4.08 -14.71 -7.39
CA VAL A 163 5.52 -14.53 -7.26
C VAL A 163 5.96 -15.01 -5.88
N ALA A 164 7.01 -15.84 -5.85
CA ALA A 164 7.54 -16.40 -4.61
C ALA A 164 9.04 -16.65 -4.69
N ARG A 165 9.67 -16.93 -3.54
CA ARG A 165 11.06 -17.42 -3.53
C ARG A 165 11.06 -18.86 -3.99
N ARG A 166 12.05 -19.25 -4.80
CA ARG A 166 12.19 -20.63 -5.29
C ARG A 166 12.22 -21.65 -4.16
N ALA A 167 12.83 -21.30 -3.02
CA ALA A 167 12.93 -22.17 -1.85
C ALA A 167 11.57 -22.48 -1.18
N ASP A 168 10.54 -21.65 -1.40
CA ASP A 168 9.22 -21.76 -0.78
C ASP A 168 8.20 -22.44 -1.70
N VAL A 169 8.60 -22.85 -2.91
CA VAL A 169 7.73 -23.41 -3.97
C VAL A 169 8.21 -24.81 -4.35
N ARG A 170 7.28 -25.74 -4.57
CA ARG A 170 7.62 -27.07 -5.11
C ARG A 170 8.12 -26.94 -6.54
N THR A 171 9.11 -27.74 -6.93
CA THR A 171 9.71 -27.64 -8.27
C THR A 171 8.69 -27.82 -9.40
N GLU A 172 7.63 -28.61 -9.18
CA GLU A 172 6.53 -28.85 -10.12
C GLU A 172 5.59 -27.65 -10.33
N ASP A 173 5.46 -26.78 -9.33
CA ASP A 173 4.59 -25.60 -9.39
C ASP A 173 5.31 -24.38 -9.99
N VAL A 174 6.63 -24.46 -10.23
CA VAL A 174 7.42 -23.36 -10.80
C VAL A 174 7.12 -23.24 -12.30
N VAL A 175 6.58 -22.11 -12.70
CA VAL A 175 6.28 -21.77 -14.10
C VAL A 175 7.49 -21.15 -14.78
N CYS A 176 8.16 -20.18 -14.14
CA CYS A 176 9.37 -19.59 -14.70
C CYS A 176 10.27 -18.89 -13.67
N GLY A 177 11.57 -18.78 -13.98
CA GLY A 177 12.51 -17.97 -13.22
C GLY A 177 12.36 -16.48 -13.53
N LEU A 178 12.20 -15.63 -12.51
CA LEU A 178 11.99 -14.19 -12.68
C LEU A 178 13.22 -13.35 -12.40
N ALA A 179 13.98 -13.64 -11.34
CA ALA A 179 15.15 -12.84 -10.98
C ALA A 179 16.12 -13.57 -10.05
N VAL A 180 17.34 -13.02 -9.99
CA VAL A 180 18.35 -13.29 -8.97
C VAL A 180 18.46 -12.06 -8.05
N THR A 181 18.13 -12.22 -6.77
CA THR A 181 18.09 -11.16 -5.75
C THR A 181 19.01 -11.39 -4.56
N THR A 182 19.96 -12.32 -4.66
CA THR A 182 20.95 -12.63 -3.60
C THR A 182 21.81 -11.44 -3.21
N ASP A 183 22.09 -10.55 -4.16
CA ASP A 183 22.76 -9.27 -3.93
C ASP A 183 21.75 -8.12 -4.13
N PRO A 184 21.44 -7.33 -3.09
CA PRO A 184 20.51 -6.20 -3.18
C PRO A 184 20.94 -5.12 -4.19
N ASP A 185 22.24 -4.95 -4.40
CA ASP A 185 22.78 -3.94 -5.31
C ASP A 185 22.79 -4.42 -6.77
N LEU A 186 22.88 -5.74 -6.98
CA LEU A 186 23.04 -6.37 -8.30
C LEU A 186 21.86 -7.27 -8.71
N VAL A 187 20.64 -6.79 -8.53
CA VAL A 187 19.42 -7.52 -8.93
C VAL A 187 19.39 -7.76 -10.45
N ARG A 188 19.39 -9.03 -10.86
CA ARG A 188 19.32 -9.43 -12.28
C ARG A 188 17.98 -10.08 -12.58
N VAL A 189 17.17 -9.42 -13.40
CA VAL A 189 15.84 -9.92 -13.81
C VAL A 189 15.92 -10.68 -15.14
N LEU A 190 15.08 -11.71 -15.28
CA LEU A 190 14.99 -12.67 -16.38
C LEU A 190 16.36 -13.30 -16.74
N PRO A 191 17.06 -13.95 -15.79
CA PRO A 191 18.38 -14.53 -16.04
C PRO A 191 18.32 -15.63 -17.10
N ALA A 192 19.36 -15.80 -17.91
CA ALA A 192 19.43 -16.85 -18.96
C ALA A 192 19.21 -18.25 -18.38
N ASP A 193 19.89 -18.54 -17.28
CA ASP A 193 19.68 -19.75 -16.49
C ASP A 193 18.52 -19.53 -15.50
N GLU A 194 17.42 -20.24 -15.74
CA GLU A 194 16.24 -20.18 -14.87
C GLU A 194 16.45 -20.88 -13.54
N ALA A 195 17.35 -21.86 -13.45
CA ALA A 195 17.64 -22.57 -12.21
C ALA A 195 18.32 -21.66 -11.18
N ALA A 196 19.11 -20.69 -11.65
CA ALA A 196 19.76 -19.69 -10.81
C ALA A 196 18.80 -18.64 -10.20
N ALA A 197 17.56 -18.53 -10.72
CA ALA A 197 16.59 -17.56 -10.22
C ALA A 197 16.07 -17.94 -8.82
N ASP A 198 16.33 -17.09 -7.83
CA ASP A 198 15.79 -17.21 -6.47
C ASP A 198 14.36 -16.65 -6.36
N VAL A 199 13.95 -15.80 -7.30
CA VAL A 199 12.57 -15.33 -7.48
C VAL A 199 11.94 -16.06 -8.64
N VAL A 200 10.78 -16.67 -8.43
CA VAL A 200 10.06 -17.45 -9.44
C VAL A 200 8.60 -17.03 -9.55
N LEU A 201 8.02 -17.26 -10.73
CA LEU A 201 6.59 -17.28 -10.96
C LEU A 201 6.10 -18.71 -10.76
N ALA A 202 5.08 -18.90 -9.94
CA ALA A 202 4.56 -20.22 -9.58
C ALA A 202 3.05 -20.30 -9.76
N GLU A 203 2.53 -21.50 -10.02
CA GLU A 203 1.10 -21.78 -10.11
C GLU A 203 0.53 -22.17 -8.74
N ALA A 204 -0.65 -21.63 -8.42
CA ALA A 204 -1.37 -21.96 -7.20
C ALA A 204 -2.26 -23.19 -7.44
N THR A 205 -1.72 -24.40 -7.20
CA THR A 205 -2.36 -25.70 -7.50
C THR A 205 -3.32 -26.20 -6.41
N GLY A 206 -3.73 -25.35 -5.47
CA GLY A 206 -4.69 -25.67 -4.41
C GLY A 206 -4.03 -26.06 -3.09
N GLN A 207 -4.49 -25.40 -2.02
CA GLN A 207 -3.77 -25.06 -0.77
C GLN A 207 -2.58 -24.09 -0.99
N PRO A 208 -2.67 -22.83 -0.52
CA PRO A 208 -1.56 -21.88 -0.64
C PRO A 208 -0.39 -22.31 0.27
N PRO A 209 0.78 -22.68 -0.26
CA PRO A 209 1.94 -23.01 0.58
C PRO A 209 2.69 -21.76 1.10
N GLY A 210 2.21 -20.55 0.85
CA GLY A 210 2.89 -19.30 1.22
C GLY A 210 2.34 -18.57 2.44
N THR A 211 1.04 -18.67 2.73
CA THR A 211 0.44 -17.96 3.86
C THR A 211 0.61 -18.70 5.18
N GLU A 212 0.70 -20.04 5.17
CA GLU A 212 0.95 -20.81 6.40
C GLU A 212 2.39 -20.70 6.90
N LEU A 213 3.42 -20.59 6.05
CA LEU A 213 4.81 -20.48 6.54
C LEU A 213 5.16 -19.07 7.03
N ALA A 214 4.67 -18.02 6.36
CA ALA A 214 4.76 -16.64 6.84
C ALA A 214 3.98 -16.45 8.16
N ALA A 215 2.75 -16.98 8.24
CA ALA A 215 1.98 -16.98 9.47
C ALA A 215 2.62 -17.84 10.58
N ARG A 216 3.20 -19.02 10.27
CA ARG A 216 3.88 -19.88 11.25
C ARG A 216 5.17 -19.26 11.79
N ARG A 217 5.90 -18.45 11.01
CA ARG A 217 7.04 -17.67 11.52
C ARG A 217 6.59 -16.55 12.45
N LEU A 218 5.49 -15.84 12.11
CA LEU A 218 4.90 -14.80 12.95
C LEU A 218 4.28 -15.38 14.25
N VAL A 219 3.69 -16.57 14.21
CA VAL A 219 3.08 -17.23 15.38
C VAL A 219 4.11 -17.73 16.39
N ARG A 220 5.35 -18.06 15.98
CA ARG A 220 6.41 -18.46 16.92
C ARG A 220 6.92 -17.33 17.81
N ALA A 221 6.81 -16.07 17.38
CA ALA A 221 7.10 -14.91 18.23
C ALA A 221 5.97 -14.63 19.25
N ARG A 222 4.79 -15.26 19.08
CA ARG A 222 3.55 -14.96 19.82
C ARG A 222 3.41 -15.68 21.16
N ARG A 223 4.39 -16.49 21.59
CA ARG A 223 4.34 -17.30 22.82
C ARG A 223 5.41 -16.93 23.82
N ARG A 224 5.38 -15.70 24.35
CA ARG A 224 5.86 -15.40 25.70
C ARG A 224 5.48 -13.97 26.06
N ARG A 225 4.42 -13.79 26.87
CA ARG A 225 4.41 -12.80 27.96
C ARG A 225 3.16 -12.94 28.83
N GLN A 226 3.41 -12.69 30.11
CA GLN A 226 2.71 -13.23 31.27
C GLN A 226 1.54 -12.31 31.72
N PRO A 227 0.36 -12.87 32.03
CA PRO A 227 -0.81 -12.08 32.46
C PRO A 227 -0.59 -11.34 33.80
N VAL A 228 0.40 -11.75 34.58
CA VAL A 228 0.69 -11.21 35.93
C VAL A 228 1.29 -9.80 35.88
N ALA A 229 2.09 -9.47 34.87
CA ALA A 229 2.74 -8.15 34.75
C ALA A 229 1.73 -7.04 34.40
N VAL A 230 0.68 -7.36 33.64
CA VAL A 230 -0.41 -6.44 33.29
C VAL A 230 -1.26 -6.12 34.51
N LEU A 231 -1.55 -7.13 35.35
CA LEU A 231 -2.28 -6.97 36.60
C LEU A 231 -1.51 -6.09 37.60
N LEU A 232 -0.20 -6.29 37.74
CA LEU A 232 0.66 -5.50 38.62
C LEU A 232 0.81 -4.03 38.19
N ARG A 233 0.85 -3.75 36.88
CA ARG A 233 0.87 -2.36 36.36
C ARG A 233 -0.45 -1.64 36.57
N ALA A 234 -1.58 -2.33 36.41
CA ALA A 234 -2.90 -1.76 36.63
C ALA A 234 -3.06 -1.29 38.10
N VAL A 235 -2.67 -2.14 39.06
CA VAL A 235 -2.71 -1.82 40.50
C VAL A 235 -1.78 -0.65 40.85
N ARG A 236 -0.59 -0.57 40.24
CA ARG A 236 0.35 0.53 40.49
C ARG A 236 -0.12 1.87 39.93
N SER A 237 -0.81 1.85 38.78
CA SER A 237 -1.42 3.07 38.19
C SER A 237 -2.64 3.58 38.97
N PHE A 238 -3.27 2.69 39.75
CA PHE A 238 -4.41 2.99 40.60
C PHE A 238 -4.00 3.75 41.87
N ALA A 239 -2.87 3.37 42.48
CA ALA A 239 -2.35 3.98 43.71
C ALA A 239 -1.82 5.43 43.54
N THR A 240 -1.55 5.89 42.31
CA THR A 240 -0.93 7.20 42.05
C THR A 240 -1.93 8.32 41.72
N ARG A 241 -3.22 8.02 41.52
CA ARG A 241 -4.25 9.05 41.29
C ARG A 241 -4.76 9.60 42.63
N LYS A 242 -5.11 10.89 42.69
CA LYS A 242 -5.66 11.57 43.88
C LYS A 242 -6.82 10.80 44.53
N ILE A 243 -7.64 10.13 43.72
CA ILE A 243 -8.76 9.29 44.16
C ILE A 243 -8.30 7.98 44.81
N GLY A 244 -7.27 7.32 44.26
CA GLY A 244 -6.69 6.11 44.83
C GLY A 244 -6.04 6.35 46.20
N VAL A 245 -5.40 7.51 46.38
CA VAL A 245 -4.88 7.94 47.69
C VAL A 245 -6.01 8.15 48.70
N ALA A 246 -7.12 8.77 48.28
CA ALA A 246 -8.29 8.97 49.15
C ALA A 246 -8.94 7.64 49.57
N VAL A 247 -9.07 6.66 48.67
CA VAL A 247 -9.59 5.32 48.99
C VAL A 247 -8.67 4.60 49.98
N MET A 248 -7.36 4.63 49.74
CA MET A 248 -6.38 4.00 50.63
C MET A 248 -6.36 4.63 52.03
N LEU A 249 -6.48 5.96 52.11
CA LEU A 249 -6.54 6.68 53.38
C LEU A 249 -7.83 6.32 54.15
N LEU A 250 -8.96 6.23 53.45
CA LEU A 250 -10.23 5.85 54.04
C LEU A 250 -10.23 4.40 54.57
N LEU A 251 -9.67 3.45 53.79
CA LEU A 251 -9.49 2.07 54.22
C LEU A 251 -8.54 1.94 55.41
N ALA A 252 -7.46 2.74 55.44
CA ALA A 252 -6.55 2.79 56.58
C ALA A 252 -7.24 3.33 57.84
N VAL A 253 -8.10 4.35 57.71
CA VAL A 253 -8.94 4.85 58.81
C VAL A 253 -9.89 3.76 59.30
N ILE A 254 -10.63 3.08 58.41
CA ILE A 254 -11.54 1.98 58.78
C ILE A 254 -10.78 0.86 59.50
N ALA A 255 -9.61 0.46 59.01
CA ALA A 255 -8.77 -0.57 59.63
C ALA A 255 -8.25 -0.15 61.01
N LEU A 256 -7.82 1.11 61.16
CA LEU A 256 -7.33 1.66 62.43
C LEU A 256 -8.46 1.74 63.47
N LEU A 257 -9.62 2.28 63.10
CA LEU A 257 -10.79 2.38 63.97
C LEU A 257 -11.31 1.00 64.35
N GLY A 258 -11.32 0.05 63.41
CA GLY A 258 -11.67 -1.35 63.66
C GLY A 258 -10.71 -2.06 64.63
N TRP A 259 -9.40 -1.82 64.48
CA TRP A 259 -8.38 -2.33 65.39
C TRP A 259 -8.50 -1.73 66.80
N LEU A 260 -8.71 -0.40 66.89
CA LEU A 260 -8.94 0.29 68.17
C LEU A 260 -10.22 -0.19 68.86
N ASN A 261 -11.29 -0.43 68.10
CA ASN A 261 -12.54 -0.98 68.61
C ASN A 261 -12.38 -2.43 69.10
N GLY A 262 -11.65 -3.27 68.35
CA GLY A 262 -11.34 -4.65 68.77
C GLY A 262 -10.50 -4.70 70.04
N ARG A 263 -9.55 -3.77 70.20
CA ARG A 263 -8.76 -3.59 71.43
C ARG A 263 -9.59 -3.09 72.61
N ALA A 264 -10.60 -2.24 72.38
CA ALA A 264 -11.43 -1.68 73.44
C ALA A 264 -12.45 -2.70 74.00
N VAL A 265 -12.78 -3.74 73.24
CA VAL A 265 -13.77 -4.76 73.61
C VAL A 265 -13.11 -6.11 73.96
N ASP A 266 -11.76 -6.19 73.92
CA ASP A 266 -10.95 -7.40 74.18
C ASP A 266 -11.36 -8.62 73.32
N VAL A 267 -11.60 -8.35 72.04
CA VAL A 267 -12.15 -9.33 71.09
C VAL A 267 -11.03 -9.89 70.21
N SER A 268 -11.19 -11.14 69.73
CA SER A 268 -10.24 -11.73 68.79
C SER A 268 -10.12 -10.91 67.49
N TRP A 269 -8.98 -11.00 66.80
CA TRP A 269 -8.76 -10.21 65.57
C TRP A 269 -9.78 -10.53 64.45
N THR A 270 -10.27 -11.76 64.39
CA THR A 270 -11.30 -12.21 63.44
C THR A 270 -12.66 -11.60 63.75
N GLU A 271 -13.04 -11.54 65.02
CA GLU A 271 -14.30 -10.96 65.46
C GLU A 271 -14.24 -9.42 65.39
N ALA A 272 -13.09 -8.80 65.64
CA ALA A 272 -12.88 -7.37 65.41
C ALA A 272 -13.07 -7.00 63.94
N LEU A 273 -12.54 -7.82 63.02
CA LEU A 273 -12.75 -7.65 61.57
C LEU A 273 -14.24 -7.82 61.21
N TYR A 274 -14.90 -8.85 61.74
CA TYR A 274 -16.33 -9.10 61.53
C TYR A 274 -17.20 -7.92 62.00
N LEU A 275 -16.97 -7.43 63.23
CA LEU A 275 -17.70 -6.30 63.79
C LEU A 275 -17.45 -5.01 63.00
N THR A 276 -16.21 -4.77 62.57
CA THR A 276 -15.87 -3.61 61.74
C THR A 276 -16.61 -3.68 60.41
N LEU A 277 -16.59 -4.82 59.73
CA LEU A 277 -17.23 -5.00 58.43
C LEU A 277 -18.75 -4.84 58.51
N VAL A 278 -19.39 -5.44 59.51
CA VAL A 278 -20.83 -5.31 59.75
C VAL A 278 -21.17 -3.85 60.09
N THR A 279 -20.39 -3.20 60.96
CA THR A 279 -20.63 -1.80 61.34
C THR A 279 -20.50 -0.86 60.14
N THR A 280 -19.43 -1.01 59.35
CA THR A 280 -19.18 -0.18 58.17
C THR A 280 -20.21 -0.39 57.04
N LEU A 281 -20.72 -1.62 56.84
CA LEU A 281 -21.60 -1.94 55.72
C LEU A 281 -23.10 -1.87 56.06
N SER A 282 -23.51 -2.28 57.26
CA SER A 282 -24.92 -2.36 57.64
C SER A 282 -25.37 -1.23 58.55
N GLY A 283 -24.43 -0.52 59.20
CA GLY A 283 -24.73 0.43 60.27
C GLY A 283 -25.33 -0.30 61.48
N GLN A 284 -24.49 -0.75 62.40
CA GLN A 284 -24.97 -1.44 63.61
C GLN A 284 -25.81 -0.52 64.51
N ASP A 285 -26.75 -1.11 65.25
CA ASP A 285 -27.57 -0.41 66.22
C ASP A 285 -26.71 0.38 67.23
N PRO A 286 -27.09 1.62 67.56
CA PRO A 286 -26.36 2.45 68.50
C PRO A 286 -26.58 1.96 69.93
N ASP A 287 -25.50 1.49 70.56
CA ASP A 287 -25.50 1.12 71.97
C ASP A 287 -25.15 2.33 72.84
N VAL A 288 -26.17 2.91 73.46
CA VAL A 288 -26.08 4.09 74.34
C VAL A 288 -25.39 3.80 75.69
N GLY A 289 -25.13 2.54 76.03
CA GLY A 289 -24.41 2.15 77.24
C GLY A 289 -22.88 2.26 77.15
N LYS A 290 -22.33 2.48 75.94
CA LYS A 290 -20.88 2.51 75.71
C LYS A 290 -20.23 3.83 76.16
N PRO A 291 -18.93 3.83 76.53
CA PRO A 291 -18.18 5.06 76.77
C PRO A 291 -18.23 6.00 75.56
N ALA A 292 -18.26 7.31 75.81
CA ALA A 292 -18.37 8.33 74.76
C ALA A 292 -17.33 8.16 73.62
N ALA A 293 -16.11 7.72 73.94
CA ALA A 293 -15.07 7.45 72.94
C ALA A 293 -15.45 6.33 71.95
N ALA A 294 -16.12 5.26 72.41
CA ALA A 294 -16.58 4.16 71.56
C ALA A 294 -17.80 4.55 70.71
N GLN A 295 -18.66 5.42 71.23
CA GLN A 295 -19.76 6.00 70.45
C GLN A 295 -19.23 6.88 69.31
N ILE A 296 -18.25 7.74 69.60
CA ILE A 296 -17.57 8.56 68.58
C ILE A 296 -16.89 7.67 67.53
N MET A 297 -16.19 6.62 67.96
CA MET A 297 -15.57 5.63 67.08
C MET A 297 -16.58 5.00 66.11
N GLN A 298 -17.74 4.57 66.61
CA GLN A 298 -18.82 3.96 65.82
C GLN A 298 -19.42 4.95 64.80
N VAL A 299 -19.64 6.21 65.21
CA VAL A 299 -20.13 7.26 64.31
C VAL A 299 -19.12 7.54 63.18
N VAL A 300 -17.84 7.69 63.51
CA VAL A 300 -16.79 7.93 62.51
C VAL A 300 -16.63 6.73 61.58
N LEU A 301 -16.72 5.50 62.09
CA LEU A 301 -16.63 4.27 61.30
C LEU A 301 -17.81 4.14 60.32
N ASN A 302 -19.03 4.49 60.75
CA ASN A 302 -20.21 4.52 59.88
C ASN A 302 -20.12 5.60 58.80
N LEU A 303 -19.66 6.81 59.15
CA LEU A 303 -19.43 7.89 58.18
C LEU A 303 -18.34 7.52 57.17
N ALA A 304 -17.28 6.84 57.62
CA ALA A 304 -16.23 6.34 56.74
C ALA A 304 -16.76 5.27 55.77
N GLY A 305 -17.61 4.36 56.24
CA GLY A 305 -18.30 3.38 55.39
C GLY A 305 -19.23 4.02 54.36
N LEU A 306 -20.02 5.01 54.78
CA LEU A 306 -20.92 5.75 53.89
C LEU A 306 -20.13 6.52 52.81
N ALA A 307 -19.00 7.11 53.16
CA ALA A 307 -18.11 7.81 52.22
C ALA A 307 -17.42 6.86 51.23
N LEU A 308 -17.25 5.58 51.59
CA LEU A 308 -16.58 4.58 50.76
C LEU A 308 -17.40 4.24 49.50
N ILE A 309 -18.74 4.18 49.61
CA ILE A 309 -19.62 3.77 48.50
C ILE A 309 -19.55 4.77 47.32
N PRO A 310 -19.74 6.10 47.49
CA PRO A 310 -19.59 7.05 46.40
C PRO A 310 -18.17 7.08 45.83
N LEU A 311 -17.15 6.88 46.66
CA LEU A 311 -15.75 6.91 46.23
C LEU A 311 -15.38 5.69 45.37
N ILE A 312 -15.82 4.49 45.78
CA ILE A 312 -15.70 3.27 44.95
C ILE A 312 -16.52 3.43 43.67
N THR A 313 -17.72 3.98 43.75
CA THR A 313 -18.57 4.23 42.57
C THR A 313 -17.89 5.19 41.59
N ALA A 314 -17.32 6.29 42.07
CA ALA A 314 -16.57 7.25 41.26
C ALA A 314 -15.35 6.59 40.59
N VAL A 315 -14.63 5.73 41.31
CA VAL A 315 -13.53 4.92 40.76
C VAL A 315 -14.01 4.00 39.64
N VAL A 316 -15.09 3.25 39.85
CA VAL A 316 -15.61 2.31 38.85
C VAL A 316 -16.12 3.07 37.62
N VAL A 317 -16.86 4.16 37.82
CA VAL A 317 -17.36 5.01 36.74
C VAL A 317 -16.21 5.64 35.96
N ASP A 318 -15.24 6.28 36.62
CA ASP A 318 -14.05 6.84 35.96
C ASP A 318 -13.24 5.74 35.25
N GLY A 319 -13.15 4.54 35.82
CA GLY A 319 -12.50 3.38 35.21
C GLY A 319 -13.21 2.93 33.93
N ILE A 320 -14.54 2.78 33.97
CA ILE A 320 -15.36 2.38 32.82
C ILE A 320 -15.39 3.48 31.75
N VAL A 321 -15.53 4.75 32.15
CA VAL A 321 -15.56 5.90 31.25
C VAL A 321 -14.20 6.09 30.58
N ASN A 322 -13.09 6.02 31.33
CA ASN A 322 -11.76 6.06 30.73
C ASN A 322 -11.47 4.84 29.85
N ALA A 323 -11.93 3.64 30.22
CA ALA A 323 -11.79 2.46 29.38
C ALA A 323 -12.58 2.61 28.07
N ARG A 324 -13.82 3.11 28.13
CA ARG A 324 -14.64 3.39 26.94
C ARG A 324 -14.06 4.50 26.08
N LEU A 325 -13.56 5.58 26.67
CA LEU A 325 -12.90 6.69 25.97
C LEU A 325 -11.56 6.25 25.36
N ALA A 326 -10.79 5.40 26.03
CA ALA A 326 -9.55 4.83 25.49
C ALA A 326 -9.83 3.91 24.28
N LEU A 327 -10.91 3.12 24.35
CA LEU A 327 -11.35 2.25 23.25
C LEU A 327 -11.92 3.04 22.06
N HIS A 328 -12.64 4.15 22.30
CA HIS A 328 -13.22 4.98 21.23
C HIS A 328 -12.21 5.96 20.62
N ALA A 329 -11.17 6.36 21.36
CA ALA A 329 -10.23 7.37 20.91
C ALA A 329 -8.90 6.82 20.34
N GLY A 330 -8.70 5.49 20.30
CA GLY A 330 -7.48 4.89 19.74
C GLY A 330 -6.16 5.27 20.46
N ARG A 331 -6.24 5.87 21.65
CA ARG A 331 -5.11 6.55 22.32
C ARG A 331 -4.27 5.66 23.23
N ILE A 332 -4.71 4.45 23.56
CA ILE A 332 -3.93 3.49 24.35
C ILE A 332 -4.10 2.11 23.74
N GLN A 333 -3.11 1.66 22.98
CA GLN A 333 -3.04 0.28 22.54
C GLN A 333 -2.22 -0.54 23.54
N PRO A 334 -2.62 -1.79 23.85
CA PRO A 334 -1.75 -2.70 24.58
C PRO A 334 -0.43 -2.86 23.80
N ASP A 335 0.66 -3.06 24.54
CA ASP A 335 2.01 -3.28 24.00
C ASP A 335 1.98 -4.46 23.01
N ARG A 336 1.97 -4.16 21.69
CA ARG A 336 1.92 -5.14 20.60
C ARG A 336 3.33 -5.42 20.12
N SER A 337 3.60 -6.63 19.65
CA SER A 337 4.91 -7.00 19.09
C SER A 337 4.73 -7.82 17.82
N GLY A 338 5.54 -7.54 16.80
CA GLY A 338 5.47 -8.25 15.52
C GLY A 338 4.35 -7.77 14.58
N HIS A 339 3.78 -6.60 14.85
CA HIS A 339 2.84 -5.90 13.96
C HIS A 339 3.57 -4.97 12.98
N VAL A 340 2.87 -4.54 11.94
CA VAL A 340 3.35 -3.51 11.01
C VAL A 340 2.60 -2.20 11.29
N VAL A 341 3.34 -1.10 11.41
CA VAL A 341 2.76 0.24 11.57
C VAL A 341 2.68 0.91 10.20
N VAL A 342 1.49 1.36 9.79
CA VAL A 342 1.26 2.07 8.52
C VAL A 342 0.89 3.53 8.80
N VAL A 343 1.74 4.46 8.37
CA VAL A 343 1.54 5.91 8.52
C VAL A 343 0.96 6.49 7.24
N GLY A 344 -0.21 7.14 7.37
CA GLY A 344 -0.95 7.81 6.31
C GLY A 344 -1.96 6.89 5.63
N LEU A 345 -3.23 6.96 6.01
CA LEU A 345 -4.37 6.27 5.41
C LEU A 345 -4.96 7.04 4.21
N GLY A 346 -4.08 7.58 3.37
CA GLY A 346 -4.40 8.03 2.02
C GLY A 346 -4.60 6.86 1.06
N ASN A 347 -4.58 7.12 -0.25
CA ASN A 347 -4.81 6.09 -1.28
C ASN A 347 -3.87 4.88 -1.13
N ILE A 348 -2.57 5.14 -1.00
CA ILE A 348 -1.54 4.09 -0.91
C ILE A 348 -1.60 3.34 0.43
N GLY A 349 -1.63 4.05 1.56
CA GLY A 349 -1.63 3.41 2.88
C GLY A 349 -2.88 2.59 3.15
N THR A 350 -4.04 3.01 2.62
CA THR A 350 -5.27 2.21 2.66
C THR A 350 -5.08 0.87 1.96
N ARG A 351 -4.45 0.85 0.78
CA ARG A 351 -4.20 -0.39 0.01
C ARG A 351 -3.16 -1.28 0.70
N VAL A 352 -2.09 -0.68 1.20
CA VAL A 352 -1.04 -1.40 1.96
C VAL A 352 -1.61 -2.03 3.23
N MET A 353 -2.39 -1.27 4.01
CA MET A 353 -3.06 -1.75 5.23
C MET A 353 -4.00 -2.92 4.92
N ALA A 354 -4.88 -2.77 3.93
CA ALA A 354 -5.82 -3.82 3.54
C ALA A 354 -5.09 -5.10 3.12
N GLN A 355 -4.05 -4.96 2.28
CA GLN A 355 -3.28 -6.10 1.79
C GLN A 355 -2.48 -6.80 2.90
N LEU A 356 -1.90 -6.05 3.85
CA LEU A 356 -1.24 -6.63 5.03
C LEU A 356 -2.25 -7.39 5.91
N HIS A 357 -3.43 -6.81 6.13
CA HIS A 357 -4.50 -7.45 6.87
C HIS A 357 -4.97 -8.75 6.19
N ASP A 358 -5.11 -8.75 4.87
CA ASP A 358 -5.49 -9.94 4.09
C ASP A 358 -4.44 -11.07 4.19
N PHE A 359 -3.16 -10.72 4.42
CA PHE A 359 -2.10 -11.69 4.73
C PHE A 359 -2.08 -12.15 6.19
N GLY A 360 -3.02 -11.70 7.03
CA GLY A 360 -3.08 -12.03 8.45
C GLY A 360 -2.01 -11.34 9.29
N VAL A 361 -1.36 -10.30 8.76
CA VAL A 361 -0.39 -9.48 9.48
C VAL A 361 -1.15 -8.50 10.35
N GLU A 362 -0.77 -8.40 11.63
CA GLU A 362 -1.36 -7.42 12.52
C GLU A 362 -0.91 -6.01 12.12
N VAL A 363 -1.85 -5.11 11.90
CA VAL A 363 -1.57 -3.75 11.43
C VAL A 363 -2.04 -2.74 12.47
N VAL A 364 -1.24 -1.68 12.67
CA VAL A 364 -1.65 -0.46 13.37
C VAL A 364 -1.51 0.71 12.40
N ALA A 365 -2.57 1.48 12.21
CA ALA A 365 -2.57 2.64 11.35
C ALA A 365 -2.32 3.93 12.15
N ILE A 366 -1.64 4.90 11.54
CA ILE A 366 -1.49 6.27 12.04
C ILE A 366 -1.98 7.22 10.95
N ASP A 367 -2.86 8.16 11.27
CA ASP A 367 -3.20 9.27 10.37
C ASP A 367 -3.44 10.55 11.18
N LYS A 368 -3.19 11.72 10.59
CA LYS A 368 -3.47 13.01 11.23
C LYS A 368 -4.97 13.29 11.28
N VAL A 369 -5.74 12.76 10.34
CA VAL A 369 -7.18 12.98 10.20
C VAL A 369 -7.95 11.77 10.76
N PRO A 370 -8.87 11.96 11.71
CA PRO A 370 -9.69 10.87 12.25
C PRO A 370 -10.52 10.14 11.19
N ASP A 371 -11.05 10.89 10.23
CA ASP A 371 -11.84 10.38 9.10
C ASP A 371 -11.02 10.42 7.80
N ALA A 372 -9.78 9.93 7.86
CA ALA A 372 -8.98 9.73 6.67
C ALA A 372 -9.72 8.79 5.68
N ARG A 373 -9.41 8.88 4.37
CA ARG A 373 -10.05 8.05 3.33
C ARG A 373 -10.06 6.56 3.69
N GLY A 374 -8.99 6.05 4.29
CA GLY A 374 -8.87 4.67 4.75
C GLY A 374 -9.45 4.38 6.14
N GLY A 375 -9.87 5.39 6.90
CA GLY A 375 -10.33 5.26 8.29
C GLY A 375 -11.56 4.36 8.43
N ALA A 376 -12.57 4.54 7.57
CA ALA A 376 -13.74 3.67 7.54
C ALA A 376 -13.38 2.20 7.22
N LEU A 377 -12.42 1.96 6.32
CA LEU A 377 -11.93 0.61 6.03
C LEU A 377 -11.16 0.04 7.22
N ALA A 378 -10.29 0.82 7.86
CA ALA A 378 -9.56 0.41 9.05
C ALA A 378 -10.53 -0.03 10.16
N HIS A 379 -11.58 0.75 10.41
CA HIS A 379 -12.62 0.41 11.38
C HIS A 379 -13.34 -0.90 11.04
N ARG A 380 -13.74 -1.10 9.77
CA ARG A 380 -14.39 -2.35 9.32
C ARG A 380 -13.49 -3.58 9.46
N LEU A 381 -12.18 -3.42 9.22
CA LEU A 381 -11.19 -4.49 9.35
C LEU A 381 -10.71 -4.68 10.80
N GLY A 382 -11.19 -3.88 11.76
CA GLY A 382 -10.70 -3.92 13.15
C GLY A 382 -9.25 -3.48 13.32
N VAL A 383 -8.70 -2.77 12.34
CA VAL A 383 -7.36 -2.19 12.39
C VAL A 383 -7.38 -0.96 13.29
N PRO A 384 -6.59 -0.92 14.38
CA PRO A 384 -6.49 0.24 15.24
C PRO A 384 -5.94 1.46 14.48
N LEU A 385 -6.58 2.61 14.66
CA LEU A 385 -6.15 3.90 14.11
C LEU A 385 -5.73 4.86 15.22
N VAL A 386 -4.45 5.23 15.23
CA VAL A 386 -3.89 6.28 16.07
C VAL A 386 -4.02 7.61 15.32
N VAL A 387 -4.76 8.55 15.91
CA VAL A 387 -4.92 9.89 15.32
C VAL A 387 -3.83 10.81 15.85
N GLY A 388 -2.92 11.26 14.99
CA GLY A 388 -1.84 12.16 15.37
C GLY A 388 -0.82 12.42 14.27
N ASP A 389 0.08 13.37 14.50
CA ASP A 389 1.21 13.64 13.60
C ASP A 389 2.31 12.58 13.83
N ALA A 390 2.58 11.77 12.82
CA ALA A 390 3.61 10.72 12.87
C ALA A 390 5.04 11.28 12.94
N GLY A 391 5.23 12.57 12.66
CA GLY A 391 6.50 13.26 12.87
C GLY A 391 6.82 13.53 14.35
N LEU A 392 5.91 13.20 15.28
CA LEU A 392 6.10 13.31 16.72
C LEU A 392 6.39 11.93 17.32
N GLU A 393 7.39 11.85 18.19
CA GLU A 393 7.79 10.60 18.87
C GLU A 393 6.65 10.02 19.72
N GLU A 394 5.85 10.87 20.39
CA GLU A 394 4.70 10.44 21.20
C GLU A 394 3.68 9.65 20.38
N THR A 395 3.36 10.10 19.15
CA THR A 395 2.45 9.40 18.24
C THR A 395 3.00 8.03 17.83
N LEU A 396 4.31 7.95 17.56
CA LEU A 396 4.96 6.68 17.20
C LEU A 396 4.97 5.70 18.37
N ARG A 397 5.21 6.19 19.60
CA ARG A 397 5.11 5.37 20.82
C ARG A 397 3.68 4.89 21.09
N ALA A 398 2.67 5.73 20.84
CA ALA A 398 1.27 5.34 20.96
C ALA A 398 0.86 4.21 19.99
N ALA A 399 1.60 4.05 18.88
CA ALA A 399 1.44 2.97 17.91
C ALA A 399 2.38 1.76 18.15
N SER A 400 3.12 1.75 19.26
CA SER A 400 4.10 0.72 19.62
C SER A 400 5.15 0.48 18.52
N VAL A 401 5.73 1.56 17.99
CA VAL A 401 6.77 1.49 16.95
C VAL A 401 8.07 0.89 17.46
N ASP A 402 8.33 0.96 18.76
CA ASP A 402 9.50 0.37 19.43
C ASP A 402 9.57 -1.16 19.32
N THR A 403 8.41 -1.82 19.16
CA THR A 403 8.26 -3.28 19.15
C THR A 403 7.69 -3.81 17.82
N CYS A 404 7.45 -2.93 16.84
CA CYS A 404 6.89 -3.31 15.55
C CYS A 404 7.94 -3.97 14.64
N GLN A 405 7.47 -4.80 13.72
CA GLN A 405 8.32 -5.47 12.72
C GLN A 405 8.81 -4.49 11.66
N ALA A 406 7.92 -3.60 11.22
CA ALA A 406 8.20 -2.62 10.20
C ALA A 406 7.34 -1.37 10.37
N LEU A 407 7.90 -0.23 9.98
CA LEU A 407 7.24 1.06 9.89
C LEU A 407 7.12 1.45 8.41
N VAL A 408 5.91 1.49 7.89
CA VAL A 408 5.59 1.84 6.50
C VAL A 408 5.03 3.25 6.47
N VAL A 409 5.81 4.19 5.93
CA VAL A 409 5.50 5.61 5.97
C VAL A 409 5.13 6.10 4.57
N VAL A 410 3.84 6.33 4.35
CA VAL A 410 3.26 6.53 3.01
C VAL A 410 2.35 7.75 2.90
N SER A 411 2.50 8.70 3.83
CA SER A 411 1.81 10.00 3.78
C SER A 411 2.20 10.80 2.53
N THR A 412 1.41 11.82 2.22
CA THR A 412 1.67 12.74 1.10
C THR A 412 2.64 13.88 1.44
N ASP A 413 3.11 13.96 2.68
CA ASP A 413 4.08 14.95 3.15
C ASP A 413 5.44 14.27 3.38
N ASP A 414 6.41 14.55 2.50
CA ASP A 414 7.76 13.98 2.57
C ASP A 414 8.53 14.43 3.81
N GLY A 415 8.28 15.64 4.32
CA GLY A 415 8.90 16.13 5.54
C GLY A 415 8.42 15.35 6.77
N THR A 416 7.11 15.12 6.85
CA THR A 416 6.52 14.24 7.87
C THR A 416 7.00 12.80 7.70
N ASN A 417 7.10 12.32 6.46
CA ASN A 417 7.58 10.97 6.16
C ASN A 417 9.00 10.75 6.69
N LEU A 418 9.92 11.67 6.39
CA LEU A 418 11.32 11.60 6.83
C LEU A 418 11.44 11.73 8.35
N ARG A 419 10.71 12.65 8.98
CA ARG A 419 10.68 12.80 10.45
C ARG A 419 10.19 11.52 11.13
N ALA A 420 9.11 10.92 10.64
CA ALA A 420 8.58 9.67 11.18
C ALA A 420 9.60 8.53 11.03
N ALA A 421 10.30 8.44 9.90
CA ALA A 421 11.35 7.46 9.66
C ALA A 421 12.54 7.61 10.63
N LEU A 422 13.04 8.84 10.82
CA LEU A 422 14.15 9.14 11.71
C LEU A 422 13.79 8.88 13.18
N ASN A 423 12.62 9.36 13.62
CA ASN A 423 12.14 9.13 14.98
C ASN A 423 11.89 7.63 15.23
N GLY A 424 11.34 6.90 14.26
CA GLY A 424 11.17 5.45 14.35
C GLY A 424 12.50 4.72 14.55
N ARG A 425 13.55 5.10 13.82
CA ARG A 425 14.91 4.55 14.00
C ARG A 425 15.55 4.94 15.32
N ALA A 426 15.26 6.14 15.84
CA ALA A 426 15.71 6.56 17.16
C ALA A 426 15.05 5.72 18.28
N LEU A 427 13.79 5.30 18.08
CA LEU A 427 13.08 4.40 19.00
C LEU A 427 13.61 2.95 18.93
N SER A 428 13.90 2.46 17.73
CA SER A 428 14.43 1.12 17.50
C SER A 428 15.46 1.13 16.38
N ALA A 429 16.72 0.92 16.73
CA ALA A 429 17.84 1.00 15.80
C ALA A 429 17.76 -0.04 14.68
N GLU A 430 17.16 -1.21 14.93
CA GLU A 430 17.00 -2.29 13.94
C GLU A 430 15.69 -2.21 13.15
N LEU A 431 14.83 -1.22 13.43
CA LEU A 431 13.52 -1.09 12.81
C LEU A 431 13.61 -1.03 11.28
N ARG A 432 12.87 -1.90 10.62
CA ARG A 432 12.69 -1.84 9.17
C ARG A 432 11.76 -0.68 8.82
N VAL A 433 12.30 0.35 8.17
CA VAL A 433 11.51 1.48 7.68
C VAL A 433 11.32 1.35 6.17
N VAL A 434 10.07 1.42 5.71
CA VAL A 434 9.70 1.53 4.31
C VAL A 434 9.14 2.92 4.08
N LEU A 435 9.81 3.72 3.26
CA LEU A 435 9.51 5.13 3.09
C LEU A 435 8.99 5.41 1.68
N ARG A 436 7.84 6.06 1.58
CA ARG A 436 7.41 6.70 0.33
C ARG A 436 8.21 7.98 0.13
N LEU A 437 8.84 8.11 -1.04
CA LEU A 437 9.44 9.36 -1.50
C LEU A 437 8.91 9.69 -2.91
N PHE A 438 8.67 10.97 -3.18
CA PHE A 438 8.11 11.41 -4.46
C PHE A 438 9.13 11.39 -5.60
N ASP A 439 10.41 11.59 -5.31
CA ASP A 439 11.49 11.65 -6.30
C ASP A 439 12.46 10.46 -6.13
N GLY A 440 12.70 9.73 -7.22
CA GLY A 440 13.60 8.57 -7.25
C GLY A 440 15.07 8.92 -7.04
N ASP A 441 15.52 10.08 -7.53
CA ASP A 441 16.93 10.51 -7.40
C ASP A 441 17.18 11.09 -5.99
N PHE A 442 16.18 11.77 -5.43
CA PHE A 442 16.17 12.18 -4.03
C PHE A 442 16.10 10.98 -3.09
N ALA A 443 15.33 9.95 -3.45
CA ALA A 443 15.24 8.71 -2.69
C ALA A 443 16.58 7.99 -2.59
N GLU A 444 17.34 7.95 -3.67
CA GLU A 444 18.67 7.34 -3.68
C GLU A 444 19.66 8.09 -2.78
N ARG A 445 19.62 9.44 -2.83
CA ARG A 445 20.45 10.28 -1.96
C ARG A 445 20.09 10.13 -0.50
N ILE A 446 18.80 10.10 -0.14
CA ILE A 446 18.37 9.93 1.26
C ILE A 446 18.71 8.54 1.78
N GLN A 447 18.48 7.49 0.99
CA GLN A 447 18.78 6.12 1.39
C GLN A 447 20.28 5.96 1.68
N ARG A 448 21.14 6.49 0.80
CA ARG A 448 22.61 6.47 0.98
C ARG A 448 23.08 7.37 2.12
N ALA A 449 22.49 8.55 2.30
CA ALA A 449 22.93 9.52 3.31
C ALA A 449 22.52 9.16 4.74
N PHE A 450 21.34 8.56 4.92
CA PHE A 450 20.76 8.36 6.25
C PHE A 450 20.59 6.88 6.65
N GLY A 451 20.91 5.93 5.77
CA GLY A 451 20.70 4.50 6.05
C GLY A 451 19.24 4.14 6.36
N ILE A 452 18.31 4.98 5.89
CA ILE A 452 16.87 4.83 6.10
C ILE A 452 16.38 3.78 5.11
N GLY A 453 15.87 2.66 5.64
CA GLY A 453 15.55 1.38 4.99
C GLY A 453 15.26 1.39 3.49
N ILE A 454 14.07 0.93 3.07
CA ILE A 454 13.72 0.75 1.66
C ILE A 454 12.88 1.96 1.22
N SER A 455 13.38 2.77 0.27
CA SER A 455 12.58 3.83 -0.33
C SER A 455 11.87 3.36 -1.60
N ARG A 456 10.61 3.81 -1.80
CA ARG A 456 9.78 3.49 -2.96
C ARG A 456 9.04 4.72 -3.48
N SER A 457 9.09 4.95 -4.79
CA SER A 457 8.24 5.93 -5.48
C SER A 457 6.99 5.26 -6.03
N VAL A 458 5.81 5.69 -5.56
CA VAL A 458 4.51 5.22 -6.07
C VAL A 458 4.39 5.49 -7.57
N SER A 459 4.77 6.70 -7.99
CA SER A 459 4.69 7.14 -9.38
C SER A 459 5.60 6.32 -10.30
N TYR A 460 6.83 6.04 -9.88
CA TYR A 460 7.76 5.21 -10.65
C TYR A 460 7.25 3.77 -10.80
N LEU A 461 6.73 3.17 -9.73
CA LEU A 461 6.21 1.81 -9.75
C LEU A 461 4.94 1.66 -10.60
N ALA A 462 4.10 2.69 -10.65
CA ALA A 462 2.84 2.66 -11.38
C ALA A 462 2.99 3.04 -12.87
N ALA A 463 3.92 3.94 -13.22
CA ALA A 463 4.04 4.50 -14.55
C ALA A 463 4.13 3.48 -15.71
N PRO A 464 4.85 2.34 -15.59
CA PRO A 464 4.89 1.34 -16.66
C PRO A 464 3.52 0.78 -17.02
N SER A 465 2.64 0.56 -16.02
CA SER A 465 1.28 0.06 -16.25
C SER A 465 0.41 1.09 -16.98
N PHE A 466 0.54 2.38 -16.63
CA PHE A 466 -0.17 3.47 -17.30
C PHE A 466 0.30 3.67 -18.74
N ALA A 467 1.61 3.67 -18.98
CA ALA A 467 2.18 3.80 -20.32
C ALA A 467 1.79 2.60 -21.20
N ALA A 468 1.81 1.39 -20.66
CA ALA A 468 1.40 0.21 -21.41
C ALA A 468 -0.10 0.23 -21.74
N ALA A 469 -0.97 0.65 -20.81
CA ALA A 469 -2.39 0.80 -21.08
C ALA A 469 -2.70 1.86 -22.16
N LEU A 470 -1.91 2.93 -22.23
CA LEU A 470 -2.02 3.97 -23.27
C LEU A 470 -1.65 3.44 -24.65
N LEU A 471 -0.64 2.57 -24.72
CA LEU A 471 -0.15 1.96 -25.95
C LEU A 471 -1.03 0.77 -26.41
N ASP A 472 -2.25 0.64 -25.85
CA ASP A 472 -3.16 -0.50 -26.00
C ASP A 472 -2.50 -1.87 -25.78
N ARG A 473 -1.54 -1.91 -24.86
CA ARG A 473 -0.90 -3.16 -24.43
C ARG A 473 -1.69 -3.69 -23.25
N ALA A 474 -2.39 -4.80 -23.45
CA ALA A 474 -3.15 -5.47 -22.40
C ALA A 474 -2.20 -6.09 -21.35
N VAL A 475 -1.71 -5.27 -20.41
CA VAL A 475 -0.89 -5.73 -19.28
C VAL A 475 -1.78 -6.51 -18.32
N ILE A 476 -1.52 -7.80 -18.23
CA ILE A 476 -2.16 -8.74 -17.32
C ILE A 476 -1.70 -8.49 -15.88
N ALA A 477 -0.40 -8.29 -15.68
CA ALA A 477 0.18 -8.03 -14.37
C ALA A 477 1.50 -7.27 -14.45
N THR A 478 1.81 -6.52 -13.39
CA THR A 478 3.14 -5.92 -13.20
C THR A 478 3.78 -6.56 -11.98
N ILE A 479 4.94 -7.18 -12.17
CA ILE A 479 5.72 -7.85 -11.13
C ILE A 479 6.91 -6.96 -10.77
N PRO A 480 6.90 -6.30 -9.59
CA PRO A 480 8.02 -5.52 -9.12
C PRO A 480 9.10 -6.45 -8.54
N VAL A 481 10.33 -6.35 -9.05
CA VAL A 481 11.49 -7.09 -8.53
C VAL A 481 12.64 -6.13 -8.23
N GLY A 482 12.88 -5.89 -6.94
CA GLY A 482 13.82 -4.85 -6.52
C GLY A 482 13.37 -3.49 -7.05
N ARG A 483 14.16 -2.90 -7.94
CA ARG A 483 13.89 -1.61 -8.62
C ARG A 483 13.39 -1.77 -10.07
N HIS A 484 13.21 -3.01 -10.53
CA HIS A 484 12.73 -3.32 -11.86
C HIS A 484 11.23 -3.63 -11.85
N ALA A 485 10.54 -3.30 -12.94
CA ALA A 485 9.16 -3.71 -13.18
C ALA A 485 9.13 -4.66 -14.38
N LEU A 486 8.66 -5.89 -14.16
CA LEU A 486 8.40 -6.87 -15.21
C LEU A 486 6.92 -6.81 -15.57
N LEU A 487 6.61 -6.77 -16.87
CA LEU A 487 5.25 -6.71 -17.39
C LEU A 487 4.87 -8.10 -17.90
N VAL A 488 3.72 -8.60 -17.45
CA VAL A 488 3.07 -9.79 -17.99
C VAL A 488 1.99 -9.33 -18.95
N THR A 489 2.02 -9.81 -20.20
CA THR A 489 1.07 -9.40 -21.25
C THR A 489 0.90 -10.52 -22.26
N GLU A 490 -0.21 -10.47 -22.99
CA GLU A 490 -0.37 -11.22 -24.24
C GLU A 490 0.02 -10.35 -25.43
N VAL A 491 0.71 -10.97 -26.39
CA VAL A 491 1.13 -10.33 -27.63
C VAL A 491 0.54 -11.13 -28.80
N PRO A 492 -0.37 -10.55 -29.61
CA PRO A 492 -0.88 -11.20 -30.81
C PRO A 492 0.17 -11.15 -31.93
N VAL A 493 0.24 -12.23 -32.71
CA VAL A 493 1.11 -12.33 -33.89
C VAL A 493 0.28 -12.02 -35.13
N VAL A 494 0.64 -10.96 -35.85
CA VAL A 494 -0.03 -10.54 -37.07
C VAL A 494 0.60 -11.23 -38.28
N ALA A 495 -0.21 -11.50 -39.31
CA ALA A 495 0.25 -12.07 -40.57
C ALA A 495 1.34 -11.19 -41.21
N GLY A 496 2.40 -11.83 -41.72
CA GLY A 496 3.53 -11.13 -42.34
C GLY A 496 4.46 -10.40 -41.38
N SER A 497 4.29 -10.62 -40.07
CA SER A 497 5.23 -10.13 -39.06
C SER A 497 6.54 -10.92 -39.07
N ALA A 498 7.61 -10.36 -38.50
CA ALA A 498 8.93 -10.99 -38.48
C ALA A 498 8.98 -12.32 -37.70
N LEU A 499 8.04 -12.51 -36.77
CA LEU A 499 7.88 -13.75 -35.99
C LEU A 499 6.92 -14.76 -36.62
N ASP A 500 6.15 -14.38 -37.64
CA ASP A 500 5.31 -15.31 -38.40
C ASP A 500 6.20 -16.34 -39.12
N GLY A 501 5.97 -17.63 -38.86
CA GLY A 501 6.80 -18.72 -39.38
C GLY A 501 8.12 -18.97 -38.64
N ARG A 502 8.41 -18.25 -37.54
CA ARG A 502 9.58 -18.52 -36.66
C ARG A 502 9.24 -19.52 -35.55
N PRO A 503 10.23 -20.23 -34.99
CA PRO A 503 10.00 -21.08 -33.81
C PRO A 503 9.74 -20.24 -32.55
N LEU A 504 8.97 -20.77 -31.59
CA LEU A 504 8.69 -20.13 -30.29
C LEU A 504 9.98 -19.75 -29.53
N ALA A 505 11.05 -20.52 -29.69
CA ALA A 505 12.36 -20.23 -29.11
C ALA A 505 12.91 -18.85 -29.51
N ALA A 506 12.51 -18.30 -30.66
CA ALA A 506 12.95 -16.98 -31.13
C ALA A 506 12.41 -15.81 -30.28
N VAL A 507 11.33 -16.06 -29.51
CA VAL A 507 10.69 -15.05 -28.65
C VAL A 507 11.48 -14.84 -27.36
N ALA A 508 12.10 -15.89 -26.82
CA ALA A 508 12.81 -15.84 -25.55
C ALA A 508 14.16 -15.12 -25.71
N ARG A 509 14.34 -14.02 -24.98
CA ARG A 509 15.55 -13.20 -24.96
C ARG A 509 16.04 -13.08 -23.52
N PRO A 510 17.19 -13.70 -23.17
CA PRO A 510 17.75 -13.58 -21.84
C PRO A 510 17.89 -12.12 -21.42
N GLY A 511 17.36 -11.81 -20.24
CA GLY A 511 17.36 -10.45 -19.73
C GLY A 511 16.39 -9.50 -20.43
N GLU A 512 15.43 -9.94 -21.24
CA GLU A 512 14.50 -9.01 -21.88
C GLU A 512 13.08 -9.56 -21.92
N VAL A 513 12.91 -10.77 -22.43
CA VAL A 513 11.60 -11.37 -22.70
C VAL A 513 11.67 -12.85 -22.37
N ARG A 514 10.66 -13.35 -21.67
CA ARG A 514 10.46 -14.77 -21.44
C ARG A 514 9.04 -15.16 -21.83
N LEU A 515 8.93 -16.21 -22.64
CA LEU A 515 7.66 -16.80 -23.03
C LEU A 515 7.12 -17.61 -21.84
N LEU A 516 5.86 -17.38 -21.48
CA LEU A 516 5.15 -18.11 -20.44
C LEU A 516 4.18 -19.14 -21.03
N GLY A 517 3.56 -18.81 -22.16
CA GLY A 517 2.59 -19.69 -22.81
C GLY A 517 2.24 -19.24 -24.21
N HIS A 518 1.69 -20.16 -24.99
CA HIS A 518 1.28 -19.98 -26.37
C HIS A 518 -0.19 -20.35 -26.51
N THR A 519 -0.96 -19.48 -27.15
CA THR A 519 -2.39 -19.71 -27.42
C THR A 519 -2.58 -19.71 -28.94
N ARG A 520 -2.91 -20.87 -29.50
CA ARG A 520 -3.32 -20.98 -30.90
C ARG A 520 -4.74 -20.45 -31.08
N ASN A 521 -5.05 -19.90 -32.25
CA ASN A 521 -6.37 -19.34 -32.53
C ASN A 521 -7.51 -20.32 -32.17
N GLY A 522 -8.43 -19.88 -31.30
CA GLY A 522 -9.57 -20.68 -30.82
C GLY A 522 -9.25 -21.79 -29.81
N GLN A 523 -7.99 -21.95 -29.38
CA GLN A 523 -7.57 -22.99 -28.44
C GLN A 523 -7.26 -22.41 -27.04
N LYS A 524 -7.13 -23.31 -26.05
CA LYS A 524 -6.65 -22.94 -24.72
C LYS A 524 -5.15 -22.65 -24.76
N THR A 525 -4.68 -21.80 -23.85
CA THR A 525 -3.26 -21.50 -23.68
C THR A 525 -2.47 -22.73 -23.23
N ASP A 526 -1.45 -23.09 -24.00
CA ASP A 526 -0.44 -24.07 -23.65
C ASP A 526 0.72 -23.39 -22.93
N TRP A 527 0.92 -23.76 -21.67
CA TRP A 527 1.99 -23.23 -20.80
C TRP A 527 3.27 -24.06 -20.85
N THR A 528 3.24 -25.17 -21.59
CA THR A 528 4.33 -26.14 -21.74
C THR A 528 4.76 -26.30 -23.20
N ALA A 529 4.45 -25.29 -24.02
CA ALA A 529 4.65 -25.33 -25.46
C ALA A 529 6.12 -25.64 -25.82
N ASP A 530 6.31 -26.60 -26.73
CA ASP A 530 7.65 -26.98 -27.23
C ASP A 530 8.31 -25.75 -27.90
N PRO A 531 9.51 -25.33 -27.47
CA PRO A 531 10.22 -24.20 -28.07
C PRO A 531 10.45 -24.33 -29.59
N ARG A 532 10.39 -25.53 -30.15
CA ARG A 532 10.53 -25.80 -31.60
C ARG A 532 9.24 -25.58 -32.38
N MET A 533 8.10 -25.43 -31.71
CA MET A 533 6.83 -25.19 -32.38
C MET A 533 6.89 -23.87 -33.16
N VAL A 534 6.32 -23.88 -34.37
CA VAL A 534 6.31 -22.72 -35.26
C VAL A 534 5.12 -21.82 -34.94
N ILE A 535 5.41 -20.53 -34.80
CA ILE A 535 4.43 -19.47 -34.61
C ILE A 535 3.68 -19.24 -35.91
N SER A 536 2.36 -19.15 -35.83
CA SER A 536 1.49 -18.81 -36.96
C SER A 536 0.77 -17.49 -36.71
N ALA A 537 0.48 -16.76 -37.78
CA ALA A 537 -0.42 -15.61 -37.74
C ALA A 537 -1.74 -15.94 -37.00
N GLY A 538 -2.16 -15.06 -36.10
CA GLY A 538 -3.34 -15.24 -35.24
C GLY A 538 -3.05 -15.93 -33.90
N ASP A 539 -1.83 -16.43 -33.68
CA ASP A 539 -1.40 -16.92 -32.36
C ASP A 539 -1.24 -15.77 -31.36
N ARG A 540 -1.41 -16.07 -30.07
CA ARG A 540 -1.16 -15.13 -28.96
C ARG A 540 -0.08 -15.68 -28.04
N LEU A 541 0.93 -14.86 -27.76
CA LEU A 541 2.07 -15.20 -26.92
C LEU A 541 1.90 -14.55 -25.55
N THR A 542 1.76 -15.34 -24.49
CA THR A 542 1.81 -14.83 -23.12
C THR A 542 3.27 -14.70 -22.70
N VAL A 543 3.72 -13.50 -22.38
CA VAL A 543 5.13 -13.22 -22.04
C VAL A 543 5.26 -12.47 -20.73
N VAL A 544 6.39 -12.66 -20.04
CA VAL A 544 6.90 -11.75 -19.03
C VAL A 544 8.13 -11.05 -19.57
N ALA A 545 8.13 -9.72 -19.56
CA ALA A 545 9.17 -8.94 -20.23
C ALA A 545 9.54 -7.67 -19.45
N ARG A 546 10.79 -7.24 -19.61
CA ARG A 546 11.17 -5.86 -19.33
C ARG A 546 10.52 -4.94 -20.37
N ARG A 547 10.34 -3.67 -20.01
CA ARG A 547 9.78 -2.65 -20.90
C ARG A 547 10.46 -2.59 -22.28
N ALA A 548 11.80 -2.56 -22.32
CA ALA A 548 12.55 -2.49 -23.57
C ALA A 548 12.35 -3.75 -24.44
N GLY A 549 12.44 -4.93 -23.82
CA GLY A 549 12.21 -6.22 -24.46
C GLY A 549 10.79 -6.35 -25.03
N LEU A 550 9.77 -5.93 -24.26
CA LEU A 550 8.39 -5.95 -24.72
C LEU A 550 8.18 -5.05 -25.94
N SER A 551 8.75 -3.84 -25.94
CA SER A 551 8.66 -2.94 -27.09
C SER A 551 9.33 -3.51 -28.33
N ALA A 552 10.48 -4.19 -28.18
CA ALA A 552 11.14 -4.86 -29.29
C ALA A 552 10.30 -6.02 -29.84
N LEU A 553 9.77 -6.87 -28.95
CA LEU A 553 8.91 -8.00 -29.32
C LEU A 553 7.68 -7.56 -30.12
N LEU A 554 7.01 -6.50 -29.68
CA LEU A 554 5.81 -5.99 -30.35
C LEU A 554 6.07 -5.51 -31.79
N ARG A 555 7.27 -5.00 -32.09
CA ARG A 555 7.65 -4.65 -33.47
C ARG A 555 7.76 -5.88 -34.35
N GLU A 556 8.21 -6.99 -33.78
CA GLU A 556 8.45 -8.23 -34.53
C GLU A 556 7.17 -9.06 -34.71
N THR A 557 6.13 -8.79 -33.92
CA THR A 557 4.81 -9.39 -34.07
C THR A 557 3.84 -8.53 -34.90
N ALA A 558 4.24 -7.31 -35.26
CA ALA A 558 3.52 -6.44 -36.19
C ALA A 558 4.06 -6.60 -37.62
N PRO A 559 3.26 -6.31 -38.67
CA PRO A 559 3.76 -6.28 -40.04
C PRO A 559 4.84 -5.19 -40.17
N PRO A 560 5.88 -5.39 -40.99
CA PRO A 560 6.78 -4.31 -41.35
C PRO A 560 5.98 -3.17 -42.01
N PRO A 561 6.34 -1.90 -41.77
CA PRO A 561 5.66 -0.77 -42.41
C PRO A 561 5.74 -0.90 -43.93
N GLU A 562 4.62 -0.67 -44.64
CA GLU A 562 4.61 -0.66 -46.09
C GLU A 562 5.63 0.37 -46.61
N PRO A 563 6.43 0.04 -47.63
CA PRO A 563 7.30 1.02 -48.27
C PRO A 563 6.42 2.16 -48.80
N ALA A 564 6.80 3.40 -48.47
CA ALA A 564 6.08 4.58 -48.93
C ALA A 564 5.83 4.48 -50.45
N PRO A 565 4.62 4.78 -50.94
CA PRO A 565 4.33 4.71 -52.36
C PRO A 565 5.36 5.55 -53.10
N ALA A 566 6.05 4.92 -54.07
CA ALA A 566 7.03 5.61 -54.90
C ALA A 566 6.35 6.84 -55.49
N GLY A 567 6.80 8.02 -55.07
CA GLY A 567 6.24 9.29 -55.53
C GLY A 567 6.20 9.28 -57.06
N ALA A 568 5.08 9.72 -57.62
CA ALA A 568 4.93 9.85 -59.06
C ALA A 568 6.14 10.59 -59.64
N PRO A 569 6.72 10.13 -60.77
CA PRO A 569 7.89 10.75 -61.35
C PRO A 569 7.59 12.23 -61.62
N VAL A 570 8.40 13.10 -61.02
CA VAL A 570 8.34 14.54 -61.23
C VAL A 570 8.47 14.80 -62.74
N PRO A 571 7.52 15.49 -63.39
CA PRO A 571 7.69 15.85 -64.79
C PRO A 571 8.92 16.75 -64.91
N ARG A 572 9.85 16.37 -65.81
CA ARG A 572 10.98 17.23 -66.15
C ARG A 572 10.44 18.59 -66.58
N GLN A 573 10.84 19.65 -65.88
CA GLN A 573 10.65 21.01 -66.39
C GLN A 573 11.49 21.15 -67.67
N PRO A 574 10.94 21.76 -68.74
CA PRO A 574 11.74 22.14 -69.90
C PRO A 574 12.76 23.20 -69.47
N ASP A 575 14.01 23.04 -69.88
CA ASP A 575 15.05 24.05 -69.75
C ASP A 575 14.64 25.31 -70.55
N GLU A 576 14.49 26.45 -69.85
CA GLU A 576 14.66 27.81 -70.37
C GLU A 576 15.40 28.68 -69.37
#